data_AF-A0A1W9WEU9-F1
#
_entry.id   AF-A0A1W9WEU9-F1
#
_cell.length_a   1.000
_cell.length_b   1.000
_cell.length_c   1.000
_cell.angle_alpha   90.00
_cell.angle_beta   90.00
_cell.angle_gamma   90.00
#
_symmetry.space_group_name_H-M   'P 1'
#
loop_
_entity.id
_entity.type
_entity.pdbx_description
1 polymer ?
#
loop_
_entity_poly.entity_id
_entity_poly.type
_entity_poly.pdbx_seq_one_letter_code
_entity_poly.pdbx_strand_id
1 'polypeptide(L)'
;MLKFNECTLLKLDKTFALSQVEENQILQDWIGSHADISDFEQQSLNLYQGILKRHVHDWNEVELRQHFIGPILTLVNFSNPKFTMFAERSFSGVVDDIELSGKPDGMIASGFREPEKPYFCFQEYNAYQHEIYGCYVVGDIWHFMVLHGKTYSISGSYAATRDDIVDIFIVLKRLKQIIIDLIEK
;
A
#
# COMPACT_ATOMS: atom_id res chain seq x y z
N MET A 1 -13.52 -11.97 17.08
CA MET A 1 -13.13 -11.63 15.70
C MET A 1 -13.33 -10.14 15.48
N LEU A 2 -12.25 -9.42 15.21
CA LEU A 2 -12.23 -8.00 14.86
C LEU A 2 -12.29 -7.84 13.34
N LYS A 3 -13.14 -6.97 12.82
CA LYS A 3 -13.26 -6.75 11.36
C LYS A 3 -12.38 -5.58 10.91
N PHE A 4 -11.73 -5.69 9.74
CA PHE A 4 -10.86 -4.63 9.21
C PHE A 4 -11.61 -3.29 9.05
N ASN A 5 -12.87 -3.31 8.61
CA ASN A 5 -13.69 -2.10 8.47
C ASN A 5 -14.11 -1.45 9.81
N GLU A 6 -13.83 -2.12 10.94
CA GLU A 6 -14.06 -1.58 12.29
C GLU A 6 -12.75 -1.13 12.95
N CYS A 7 -11.61 -1.34 12.29
CA CYS A 7 -10.31 -0.90 12.76
C CYS A 7 -10.19 0.60 12.49
N THR A 8 -9.99 1.35 13.56
CA THR A 8 -9.56 2.75 13.48
C THR A 8 -8.19 2.81 14.16
N LEU A 9 -7.34 3.76 13.82
CA LEU A 9 -6.03 3.93 14.47
C LEU A 9 -6.16 3.92 16.00
N LEU A 10 -7.08 4.71 16.57
CA LEU A 10 -7.32 4.72 18.02
C LEU A 10 -7.70 3.36 18.60
N LYS A 11 -8.50 2.56 17.88
CA LYS A 11 -8.89 1.22 18.31
C LYS A 11 -7.69 0.27 18.23
N LEU A 12 -6.91 0.33 17.15
CA LEU A 12 -5.71 -0.48 16.96
C LEU A 12 -4.65 -0.15 18.02
N ASP A 13 -4.41 1.13 18.29
CA ASP A 13 -3.47 1.61 19.31
C ASP A 13 -3.80 1.01 20.69
N LYS A 14 -5.06 1.10 21.10
CA LYS A 14 -5.52 0.56 22.38
C LYS A 14 -5.50 -0.97 22.41
N THR A 15 -5.87 -1.61 21.31
CA THR A 15 -6.03 -3.07 21.25
C THR A 15 -4.67 -3.77 21.24
N PHE A 16 -3.71 -3.24 20.48
CA PHE A 16 -2.41 -3.87 20.25
C PHE A 16 -1.25 -3.13 20.91
N ALA A 17 -1.53 -2.11 21.74
CA ALA A 17 -0.52 -1.25 22.37
C ALA A 17 0.44 -0.63 21.35
N LEU A 18 -0.12 -0.08 20.25
CA LEU A 18 0.67 0.57 19.22
C LEU A 18 1.01 2.02 19.59
N SER A 19 2.08 2.53 19.02
CA SER A 19 2.47 3.93 19.16
C SER A 19 2.94 4.50 17.83
N GLN A 20 2.43 5.69 17.48
CA GLN A 20 2.93 6.41 16.33
C GLN A 20 4.28 7.06 16.64
N VAL A 21 5.21 6.97 15.70
CA VAL A 21 6.49 7.68 15.73
C VAL A 21 6.61 8.58 14.50
N GLU A 22 7.20 9.75 14.68
CA GLU A 22 7.43 10.72 13.58
C GLU A 22 8.63 10.29 12.72
N GLU A 23 9.72 9.89 13.35
CA GLU A 23 10.94 9.44 12.68
C GLU A 23 11.05 7.92 12.68
N ASN A 24 11.10 7.33 11.49
CA ASN A 24 11.27 5.90 11.31
C ASN A 24 12.19 5.64 10.11
N GLN A 25 13.37 5.07 10.36
CA GLN A 25 14.37 4.83 9.32
C GLN A 25 13.84 3.90 8.22
N ILE A 26 13.02 2.90 8.54
CA ILE A 26 12.46 1.97 7.54
C ILE A 26 11.54 2.71 6.56
N LEU A 27 10.68 3.59 7.09
CA LEU A 27 9.83 4.43 6.24
C LEU A 27 10.68 5.37 5.39
N GLN A 28 11.67 6.03 5.98
CA GLN A 28 12.55 6.96 5.26
C GLN A 28 13.38 6.27 4.17
N ASP A 29 13.91 5.08 4.44
CA ASP A 29 14.67 4.28 3.47
C ASP A 29 13.78 3.81 2.30
N TRP A 30 12.51 3.55 2.57
CA TRP A 30 11.54 3.18 1.55
C TRP A 30 11.14 4.38 0.69
N ILE A 31 10.71 5.50 1.31
CA ILE A 31 10.18 6.65 0.58
C ILE A 31 11.27 7.56 -0.03
N GLY A 32 12.46 7.59 0.55
CA GLY A 32 13.62 8.36 0.07
C GLY A 32 14.44 7.64 -1.02
N SER A 33 13.93 6.51 -1.51
CA SER A 33 14.61 5.71 -2.52
C SER A 33 14.56 6.34 -3.92
N HIS A 34 15.53 5.96 -4.75
CA HIS A 34 15.60 6.38 -6.14
C HIS A 34 15.40 5.17 -7.04
N ALA A 35 14.64 5.33 -8.12
CA ALA A 35 14.48 4.31 -9.15
C ALA A 35 14.39 4.97 -10.53
N ASP A 36 14.96 4.31 -11.53
CA ASP A 36 14.86 4.79 -12.90
C ASP A 36 13.43 4.67 -13.41
N ILE A 37 13.02 5.68 -14.18
CA ILE A 37 11.75 5.75 -14.89
C ILE A 37 12.03 5.66 -16.37
N SER A 38 11.48 4.64 -17.02
CA SER A 38 11.54 4.51 -18.47
C SER A 38 10.60 5.51 -19.15
N ASP A 39 10.87 5.80 -20.43
CA ASP A 39 10.01 6.68 -21.24
C ASP A 39 8.55 6.20 -21.28
N PHE A 40 8.34 4.88 -21.33
CA PHE A 40 7.00 4.29 -21.31
C PHE A 40 6.28 4.54 -19.98
N GLU A 41 6.98 4.37 -18.86
CA GLU A 41 6.43 4.64 -17.53
C GLU A 41 6.10 6.13 -17.41
N GLN A 42 7.02 7.02 -17.80
CA GLN A 42 6.79 8.47 -17.74
C GLN A 42 5.58 8.89 -18.58
N GLN A 43 5.45 8.40 -19.81
CA GLN A 43 4.30 8.68 -20.67
C GLN A 43 3.00 8.14 -20.06
N SER A 44 3.04 6.94 -19.48
CA SER A 44 1.88 6.35 -18.81
C SER A 44 1.45 7.15 -17.58
N LEU A 45 2.40 7.58 -16.74
CA LEU A 45 2.13 8.42 -15.58
C LEU A 45 1.51 9.76 -16.00
N ASN A 46 2.05 10.40 -17.04
CA ASN A 46 1.50 11.65 -17.57
C ASN A 46 0.05 11.48 -18.06
N LEU A 47 -0.25 10.36 -18.73
CA LEU A 47 -1.60 10.02 -19.17
C LEU A 47 -2.56 9.87 -17.99
N TYR A 48 -2.23 9.01 -17.02
CA TYR A 48 -3.10 8.74 -15.87
C TYR A 48 -3.25 9.95 -14.95
N GLN A 49 -2.19 10.74 -14.77
CA GLN A 49 -2.27 12.02 -14.07
C GLN A 49 -3.25 12.96 -14.76
N GLY A 50 -3.17 13.09 -16.09
CA GLY A 50 -4.07 13.94 -16.86
C GLY A 50 -5.54 13.52 -16.73
N ILE A 51 -5.80 12.22 -16.65
CA ILE A 51 -7.15 11.68 -16.38
C ILE A 51 -7.57 12.02 -14.95
N LEU A 52 -6.73 11.75 -13.94
CA LEU A 52 -7.04 12.05 -12.54
C LEU A 52 -7.36 13.53 -12.33
N LYS A 53 -6.53 14.44 -12.84
CA LYS A 53 -6.74 15.90 -12.78
C LYS A 53 -8.11 16.34 -13.29
N ARG A 54 -8.66 15.64 -14.29
CA ARG A 54 -9.95 15.97 -14.90
C ARG A 54 -11.15 15.42 -14.13
N HIS A 55 -10.98 14.37 -13.33
CA HIS A 55 -12.10 13.57 -12.83
C HIS A 55 -12.08 13.31 -11.32
N VAL A 56 -11.00 13.62 -10.60
CA VAL A 56 -10.85 13.24 -9.17
C VAL A 56 -11.99 13.77 -8.28
N HIS A 57 -12.59 14.91 -8.62
CA HIS A 57 -13.70 15.49 -7.86
C HIS A 57 -15.08 14.91 -8.23
N ASP A 58 -15.16 14.17 -9.34
CA ASP A 58 -16.41 13.58 -9.85
C ASP A 58 -16.50 12.08 -9.57
N TRP A 59 -15.34 11.40 -9.51
CA TRP A 59 -15.27 9.97 -9.29
C TRP A 59 -15.65 9.56 -7.87
N ASN A 60 -16.44 8.49 -7.78
CA ASN A 60 -16.55 7.72 -6.55
C ASN A 60 -15.31 6.82 -6.34
N GLU A 61 -15.24 6.14 -5.20
CA GLU A 61 -14.09 5.29 -4.84
C GLU A 61 -13.82 4.14 -5.82
N VAL A 62 -14.88 3.55 -6.40
CA VAL A 62 -14.76 2.45 -7.37
C VAL A 62 -14.17 2.97 -8.68
N GLU A 63 -14.65 4.12 -9.15
CA GLU A 63 -14.16 4.77 -10.37
C GLU A 63 -12.71 5.23 -10.22
N LEU A 64 -12.37 5.87 -9.09
CA LEU A 64 -11.00 6.26 -8.76
C LEU A 64 -10.06 5.04 -8.75
N ARG A 65 -10.52 3.94 -8.16
CA ARG A 65 -9.74 2.69 -8.09
C ARG A 65 -9.54 2.08 -9.47
N GLN A 66 -10.58 2.02 -10.30
CA GLN A 66 -10.52 1.39 -11.62
C GLN A 66 -9.75 2.23 -12.63
N HIS A 67 -9.88 3.56 -12.58
CA HIS A 67 -9.35 4.45 -13.61
C HIS A 67 -8.00 5.07 -13.26
N PHE A 68 -7.59 5.07 -11.98
CA PHE A 68 -6.30 5.61 -11.57
C PHE A 68 -5.48 4.64 -10.72
N ILE A 69 -5.95 4.26 -9.52
CA ILE A 69 -5.12 3.48 -8.59
C ILE A 69 -4.72 2.13 -9.19
N GLY A 70 -5.67 1.37 -9.73
CA GLY A 70 -5.44 0.08 -10.38
C GLY A 70 -4.45 0.14 -11.55
N PRO A 71 -4.61 1.10 -12.49
CA PRO A 71 -3.63 1.31 -13.54
C PRO A 71 -2.21 1.63 -13.05
N ILE A 72 -2.05 2.49 -12.03
CA ILE A 72 -0.73 2.78 -11.44
C ILE A 72 -0.11 1.52 -10.85
N LEU A 73 -0.87 0.70 -10.11
CA LEU A 73 -0.39 -0.57 -9.56
C LEU A 73 -0.07 -1.61 -10.62
N THR A 74 -0.86 -1.64 -11.70
CA THR A 74 -0.61 -2.51 -12.85
C THR A 74 0.69 -2.11 -13.56
N LEU A 75 0.97 -0.81 -13.68
CA LEU A 75 2.20 -0.29 -14.28
C LEU A 75 3.45 -0.69 -13.48
N VAL A 76 3.37 -0.71 -12.13
CA VAL A 76 4.45 -1.24 -11.27
C VAL A 76 4.65 -2.76 -11.46
N ASN A 77 3.59 -3.45 -11.87
CA ASN A 77 3.56 -4.87 -12.18
C ASN A 77 3.98 -5.76 -11.00
N PHE A 78 3.18 -5.78 -9.93
CA PHE A 78 3.33 -6.70 -8.81
C PHE A 78 2.87 -8.12 -9.19
N SER A 79 3.55 -8.75 -10.16
CA SER A 79 3.28 -10.11 -10.60
C SER A 79 4.58 -10.90 -10.69
N ASN A 80 4.67 -11.95 -9.89
CA ASN A 80 5.79 -12.89 -9.81
C ASN A 80 5.23 -14.28 -9.45
N PRO A 81 5.86 -15.39 -9.85
CA PRO A 81 5.44 -16.74 -9.42
C PRO A 81 5.28 -16.92 -7.90
N LYS A 82 5.97 -16.13 -7.07
CA LYS A 82 5.94 -16.22 -5.60
C LYS A 82 5.02 -15.21 -4.90
N PHE A 83 4.61 -14.13 -5.58
CA PHE A 83 3.71 -13.11 -5.02
C PHE A 83 2.95 -12.37 -6.12
N THR A 84 1.76 -11.88 -5.81
CA THR A 84 0.97 -11.06 -6.72
C THR A 84 0.14 -10.02 -5.98
N MET A 85 -0.43 -9.07 -6.73
CA MET A 85 -1.48 -8.17 -6.25
C MET A 85 -2.83 -8.87 -6.31
N PHE A 86 -3.54 -8.88 -5.18
CA PHE A 86 -4.93 -9.30 -5.06
C PHE A 86 -5.79 -8.08 -4.77
N ALA A 87 -7.01 -8.07 -5.29
CA ALA A 87 -8.01 -7.05 -4.98
C ALA A 87 -9.29 -7.74 -4.54
N GLU A 88 -9.99 -7.16 -3.57
CA GLU A 88 -11.30 -7.65 -3.15
C GLU A 88 -11.29 -9.14 -2.78
N ARG A 89 -10.28 -9.60 -2.03
CA ARG A 89 -10.18 -10.97 -1.51
C ARG A 89 -10.28 -10.98 0.01
N SER A 90 -11.00 -11.95 0.55
CA SER A 90 -11.04 -12.15 1.99
C SER A 90 -9.66 -12.54 2.49
N PHE A 91 -9.28 -11.95 3.62
CA PHE A 91 -8.05 -12.24 4.32
C PHE A 91 -8.31 -12.25 5.83
N SER A 92 -7.62 -13.13 6.54
CA SER A 92 -7.71 -13.22 8.00
C SER A 92 -6.38 -13.62 8.61
N GLY A 93 -6.13 -13.18 9.83
CA GLY A 93 -4.93 -13.47 10.60
C GLY A 93 -5.21 -13.39 12.09
N VAL A 94 -4.30 -13.91 12.91
CA VAL A 94 -4.36 -13.81 14.36
C VAL A 94 -3.21 -12.94 14.84
N VAL A 95 -3.53 -11.93 15.64
CA VAL A 95 -2.56 -11.00 16.24
C VAL A 95 -2.85 -10.91 17.73
N ASP A 96 -1.87 -11.20 18.57
CA ASP A 96 -2.04 -11.20 20.04
C ASP A 96 -3.33 -11.94 20.47
N ASP A 97 -3.53 -13.15 19.93
CA ASP A 97 -4.72 -14.01 20.13
C ASP A 97 -6.07 -13.42 19.65
N ILE A 98 -6.05 -12.26 18.98
CA ILE A 98 -7.22 -11.65 18.36
C ILE A 98 -7.24 -12.00 16.88
N GLU A 99 -8.28 -12.73 16.47
CA GLU A 99 -8.55 -12.95 15.05
C GLU A 99 -9.03 -11.64 14.40
N LEU A 100 -8.30 -11.19 13.38
CA LEU A 100 -8.70 -10.12 12.47
C LEU A 100 -9.11 -10.71 11.12
N SER A 101 -10.14 -10.13 10.50
CA SER A 101 -10.57 -10.54 9.17
C SER A 101 -11.23 -9.41 8.40
N GLY A 102 -11.16 -9.47 7.09
CA GLY A 102 -11.86 -8.55 6.21
C GLY A 102 -11.46 -8.73 4.76
N LYS A 103 -11.80 -7.75 3.95
CA LYS A 103 -11.62 -7.77 2.50
C LYS A 103 -11.05 -6.41 2.10
N PRO A 104 -9.71 -6.23 2.14
CA PRO A 104 -9.11 -4.97 1.73
C PRO A 104 -9.33 -4.73 0.24
N ASP A 105 -9.31 -3.46 -0.15
CA ASP A 105 -9.44 -3.04 -1.55
C ASP A 105 -8.33 -3.64 -2.41
N GLY A 106 -7.13 -3.76 -1.84
CA GLY A 106 -5.96 -4.32 -2.48
C GLY A 106 -4.92 -4.83 -1.48
N MET A 107 -4.20 -5.90 -1.83
CA MET A 107 -3.08 -6.41 -1.04
C MET A 107 -2.03 -7.02 -1.96
N ILE A 108 -0.75 -6.83 -1.65
CA ILE A 108 0.33 -7.59 -2.27
C ILE A 108 0.68 -8.71 -1.30
N ALA A 109 0.54 -9.96 -1.74
CA ALA A 109 0.71 -11.13 -0.89
C ALA A 109 1.41 -12.26 -1.64
N SER A 110 2.00 -13.19 -0.89
CA SER A 110 2.42 -14.48 -1.43
C SER A 110 1.22 -15.30 -1.88
N GLY A 111 1.51 -16.34 -2.67
CA GLY A 111 0.50 -17.19 -3.29
C GLY A 111 0.22 -16.75 -4.74
N PHE A 112 -0.28 -17.69 -5.54
CA PHE A 112 -0.55 -17.46 -6.97
C PHE A 112 -2.04 -17.35 -7.29
N ARG A 113 -2.88 -18.14 -6.61
CA ARG A 113 -4.34 -18.18 -6.83
C ARG A 113 -5.12 -17.48 -5.74
N GLU A 114 -4.62 -17.54 -4.52
CA GLU A 114 -5.22 -16.97 -3.32
C GLU A 114 -4.11 -16.30 -2.49
N PRO A 115 -4.44 -15.23 -1.73
CA PRO A 115 -3.48 -14.57 -0.88
C PRO A 115 -3.14 -15.45 0.33
N GLU A 116 -1.85 -15.62 0.62
CA GLU A 116 -1.37 -16.41 1.76
C GLU A 116 -0.72 -15.53 2.84
N LYS A 117 0.41 -14.86 2.53
CA LYS A 117 1.12 -13.96 3.46
C LYS A 117 1.17 -12.55 2.86
N PRO A 118 0.55 -11.53 3.50
CA PRO A 118 0.57 -10.17 3.01
C PRO A 118 1.92 -9.51 3.27
N TYR A 119 2.39 -8.74 2.30
CA TYR A 119 3.56 -7.85 2.41
C TYR A 119 3.16 -6.38 2.38
N PHE A 120 2.03 -6.07 1.72
CA PHE A 120 1.49 -4.73 1.59
C PHE A 120 -0.03 -4.73 1.58
N CYS A 121 -0.68 -3.75 2.20
CA CYS A 121 -2.13 -3.57 2.15
C CYS A 121 -2.52 -2.14 1.70
N PHE A 122 -3.50 -2.07 0.80
CA PHE A 122 -4.33 -0.89 0.55
C PHE A 122 -5.49 -0.96 1.53
N GLN A 123 -5.41 -0.11 2.56
CA GLN A 123 -6.21 -0.12 3.80
C GLN A 123 -5.95 -1.29 4.79
N GLU A 124 -5.46 -0.86 5.96
CA GLU A 124 -5.27 -1.44 7.31
C GLU A 124 -4.81 -2.90 7.61
N TYR A 125 -3.72 -2.93 8.41
CA TYR A 125 -3.16 -3.83 9.44
C TYR A 125 -3.37 -5.36 9.45
N ASN A 126 -2.26 -6.13 9.52
CA ASN A 126 -2.18 -7.54 9.99
C ASN A 126 -0.79 -7.92 10.53
N ALA A 127 -0.66 -8.37 11.79
CA ALA A 127 0.66 -8.64 12.37
C ALA A 127 1.36 -9.87 11.80
N TYR A 128 2.59 -9.64 11.34
CA TYR A 128 3.60 -10.66 11.12
C TYR A 128 4.92 -10.16 11.71
N GLN A 129 5.87 -11.08 11.93
CA GLN A 129 7.23 -10.79 12.42
C GLN A 129 8.12 -10.04 11.40
N HIS A 130 7.52 -9.39 10.39
CA HIS A 130 8.16 -8.59 9.36
C HIS A 130 7.50 -7.22 9.28
N GLU A 131 8.23 -6.24 8.76
CA GLU A 131 7.70 -4.90 8.48
C GLU A 131 6.44 -4.99 7.61
N ILE A 132 5.37 -4.33 8.02
CA ILE A 132 4.19 -4.18 7.18
C ILE A 132 4.29 -2.84 6.49
N TYR A 133 4.24 -2.87 5.18
CA TYR A 133 4.12 -1.69 4.35
C TYR A 133 2.64 -1.47 4.03
N GLY A 134 2.20 -0.22 3.93
CA GLY A 134 0.83 0.08 3.54
C GLY A 134 0.70 1.46 2.94
N CYS A 135 -0.45 1.72 2.35
CA CYS A 135 -0.86 3.06 2.01
C CYS A 135 -2.37 3.24 2.12
N TYR A 136 -2.78 4.50 2.28
CA TYR A 136 -4.15 4.91 2.06
C TYR A 136 -4.18 6.10 1.09
N VAL A 137 -5.29 6.18 0.35
CA VAL A 137 -5.50 7.21 -0.68
C VAL A 137 -6.82 7.93 -0.37
N VAL A 138 -6.79 9.26 -0.36
CA VAL A 138 -7.98 10.11 -0.24
C VAL A 138 -8.02 11.03 -1.46
N GLY A 139 -8.88 10.70 -2.42
CA GLY A 139 -8.91 11.39 -3.71
C GLY A 139 -7.58 11.20 -4.46
N ASP A 140 -6.82 12.27 -4.61
CA ASP A 140 -5.48 12.26 -5.21
C ASP A 140 -4.33 12.24 -4.20
N ILE A 141 -4.62 12.27 -2.90
CA ILE A 141 -3.59 12.33 -1.86
C ILE A 141 -3.24 10.93 -1.37
N TRP A 142 -1.95 10.60 -1.45
CA TRP A 142 -1.38 9.33 -1.01
C TRP A 142 -0.57 9.52 0.27
N HIS A 143 -0.72 8.58 1.18
CA HIS A 143 0.12 8.45 2.37
C HIS A 143 0.65 7.03 2.48
N PHE A 144 1.92 6.89 2.79
CA PHE A 144 2.60 5.62 2.97
C PHE A 144 2.86 5.37 4.45
N MET A 145 2.71 4.13 4.88
CA MET A 145 2.90 3.77 6.27
C MET A 145 3.75 2.52 6.42
N VAL A 146 4.51 2.47 7.51
CA VAL A 146 5.24 1.28 7.94
C VAL A 146 4.81 0.97 9.37
N LEU A 147 4.49 -0.29 9.63
CA LEU A 147 4.44 -0.85 10.98
C LEU A 147 5.67 -1.75 11.17
N HIS A 148 6.42 -1.49 12.22
CA HIS A 148 7.51 -2.34 12.68
C HIS A 148 7.38 -2.59 14.18
N GLY A 149 7.20 -3.85 14.57
CA GLY A 149 6.91 -4.22 15.96
C GLY A 149 5.61 -3.59 16.45
N LYS A 150 5.70 -2.79 17.52
CA LYS A 150 4.57 -2.05 18.12
C LYS A 150 4.54 -0.57 17.75
N THR A 151 5.38 -0.15 16.79
CA THR A 151 5.44 1.23 16.35
C THR A 151 5.06 1.36 14.88
N TYR A 152 4.32 2.41 14.54
CA TYR A 152 4.04 2.74 13.15
C TYR A 152 4.41 4.19 12.84
N SER A 153 4.67 4.47 11.58
CA SER A 153 4.95 5.82 11.06
C SER A 153 4.19 6.03 9.76
N ILE A 154 3.76 7.27 9.51
CA ILE A 154 3.02 7.66 8.31
C ILE A 154 3.79 8.80 7.64
N SER A 155 3.94 8.73 6.33
CA SER A 155 4.61 9.76 5.53
C SER A 155 3.80 11.05 5.48
N GLY A 156 4.45 12.12 5.01
CA GLY A 156 3.74 13.27 4.45
C GLY A 156 2.83 12.88 3.26
N SER A 157 2.01 13.82 2.83
CA SER A 157 1.10 13.66 1.70
C SER A 157 1.84 13.76 0.36
N TYR A 158 1.52 12.87 -0.57
CA TYR A 158 1.92 12.95 -1.97
C TYR A 158 0.68 13.20 -2.83
N ALA A 159 0.66 14.29 -3.59
CA ALA A 159 -0.46 14.63 -4.46
C ALA A 159 -0.23 14.07 -5.87
N ALA A 160 -1.00 13.05 -6.26
CA ALA A 160 -0.90 12.43 -7.57
C ALA A 160 -1.28 13.37 -8.73
N THR A 161 -1.96 14.48 -8.44
CA THR A 161 -2.23 15.56 -9.41
C THR A 161 -1.05 16.55 -9.55
N ARG A 162 0.05 16.36 -8.82
CA ARG A 162 1.26 17.19 -8.88
C ARG A 162 2.45 16.35 -9.32
N ASP A 163 3.65 16.94 -9.29
CA ASP A 163 4.87 16.26 -9.71
C ASP A 163 5.16 15.00 -8.85
N ASP A 164 4.57 14.94 -7.64
CA ASP A 164 4.62 13.81 -6.70
C ASP A 164 4.12 12.47 -7.29
N ILE A 165 3.42 12.44 -8.44
CA ILE A 165 3.02 11.16 -9.06
C ILE A 165 4.23 10.28 -9.41
N VAL A 166 5.36 10.91 -9.79
CA VAL A 166 6.60 10.19 -10.09
C VAL A 166 7.15 9.59 -8.80
N ASP A 167 7.15 10.35 -7.70
CA ASP A 167 7.59 9.87 -6.40
C ASP A 167 6.71 8.71 -5.91
N ILE A 168 5.38 8.83 -5.98
CA ILE A 168 4.43 7.74 -5.66
C ILE A 168 4.80 6.46 -6.42
N PHE A 169 5.07 6.58 -7.71
CA PHE A 169 5.41 5.44 -8.54
C PHE A 169 6.78 4.83 -8.18
N ILE A 170 7.78 5.67 -7.88
CA ILE A 170 9.09 5.22 -7.37
C ILE A 170 8.95 4.48 -6.05
N VAL A 171 8.17 5.00 -5.09
CA VAL A 171 7.89 4.36 -3.80
C VAL A 171 7.29 2.97 -3.99
N LEU A 172 6.33 2.82 -4.92
CA LEU A 172 5.73 1.53 -5.24
C LEU A 172 6.71 0.58 -5.96
N LYS A 173 7.56 1.09 -6.87
CA LYS A 173 8.63 0.28 -7.49
C LYS A 173 9.62 -0.22 -6.44
N ARG A 174 9.99 0.62 -5.48
CA ARG A 174 10.88 0.23 -4.39
C ARG A 174 10.24 -0.83 -3.51
N LEU A 175 8.96 -0.68 -3.18
CA LEU A 175 8.20 -1.70 -2.45
C LEU A 175 8.27 -3.06 -3.17
N LYS A 176 8.09 -3.08 -4.49
CA LYS A 176 8.22 -4.32 -5.28
C LYS A 176 9.59 -4.97 -5.08
N GLN A 177 10.66 -4.19 -5.10
CA GLN A 177 12.01 -4.71 -4.88
C GLN A 177 12.20 -5.22 -3.46
N ILE A 178 11.72 -4.49 -2.45
CA ILE A 178 11.74 -4.94 -1.04
C ILE A 178 11.07 -6.30 -0.90
N ILE A 179 9.90 -6.48 -1.53
CA ILE A 179 9.16 -7.75 -1.49
C ILE A 179 9.95 -8.88 -2.17
N ILE A 180 10.58 -8.60 -3.32
CA ILE A 180 11.45 -9.58 -4.00
C ILE A 180 12.60 -10.01 -3.07
N ASP A 181 13.30 -9.05 -2.48
CA ASP A 181 14.44 -9.29 -1.59
C ASP A 181 14.03 -10.06 -0.32
N LEU A 182 12.80 -9.85 0.18
CA LEU A 182 12.24 -10.59 1.32
C LEU A 182 11.93 -12.05 0.99
N ILE A 183 11.60 -12.35 -0.27
CA ILE A 183 11.18 -13.68 -0.73
C ILE A 183 12.37 -14.53 -1.21
N GLU A 184 13.48 -13.88 -1.57
CA GLU A 184 14.71 -14.55 -2.01
C GLU A 184 15.66 -14.91 -0.86
N LYS A 185 15.46 -14.32 0.32
CA LYS A 185 16.14 -14.72 1.57
C LYS A 185 15.55 -16.01 2.14
#